data_AF-A0A3D4UKK3-F1
#
_entry.id   AF-A0A3D4UKK3-F1
#
_cell.length_a   1.000
_cell.length_b   1.000
_cell.length_c   1.000
_cell.angle_alpha   90.00
_cell.angle_beta   90.00
_cell.angle_gamma   90.00
#
_symmetry.space_group_name_H-M   'P 1'
#
loop_
_entity.id
_entity.type
_entity.pdbx_description
1 polymer ?
#
loop_
_entity_poly.entity_id
_entity_poly.type
_entity_poly.pdbx_seq_one_letter_code
_entity_poly.pdbx_strand_id
1 'polypeptide(L)'
;PIARASGVRRDIRKDEPYLCYADNWDGNGAEAVKFSVPLAHEGDVYSRFLVRIEEIKQSIKIIDQLIDNIPQGPVDTYVDEKWSKPPKEEVYGSIEGLIQHFELIMTNRGWEAPVAEAYKAHETANGELGYYIVADGGKVPWRVKTRPPSFINYALMPKMIEGHMLADIVAVMGSINIVAAELDR
;
A
#
# COMPACT_ATOMS: atom_id res chain seq x y z
N PRO A 1 -4.96 9.21 -7.91
CA PRO A 1 -5.85 9.60 -9.04
C PRO A 1 -6.21 11.10 -9.15
N ILE A 2 -6.55 11.80 -8.05
CA ILE A 2 -7.01 13.21 -8.10
C ILE A 2 -5.93 14.15 -8.69
N ALA A 3 -4.70 14.04 -8.19
CA ALA A 3 -3.56 14.80 -8.69
C ALA A 3 -3.27 14.48 -10.17
N ARG A 4 -3.30 13.19 -10.53
CA ARG A 4 -3.08 12.71 -11.92
C ARG A 4 -4.12 13.21 -12.91
N ALA A 5 -5.38 13.35 -12.48
CA ALA A 5 -6.45 13.89 -13.30
C ALA A 5 -6.33 15.41 -13.54
N SER A 6 -5.50 16.09 -12.75
CA SER A 6 -5.26 17.54 -12.80
C SER A 6 -3.88 17.89 -13.40
N GLY A 7 -3.27 16.95 -14.12
CA GLY A 7 -1.98 17.12 -14.81
C GLY A 7 -0.75 16.89 -13.95
N VAL A 8 -0.90 16.55 -12.67
CA VAL A 8 0.24 16.33 -11.78
C VAL A 8 0.80 14.92 -11.97
N ARG A 9 2.03 14.84 -12.48
CA ARG A 9 2.76 13.58 -12.63
C ARG A 9 3.34 13.15 -11.26
N ARG A 10 2.55 12.41 -10.50
CA ARG A 10 2.95 11.78 -9.23
C ARG A 10 2.40 10.37 -9.14
N ASP A 11 3.26 9.40 -8.88
CA ASP A 11 2.90 8.01 -8.59
C ASP A 11 4.02 7.34 -7.80
N ILE A 12 3.73 6.92 -6.57
CA ILE A 12 4.77 6.38 -5.67
C ILE A 12 5.42 5.12 -6.26
N ARG A 13 4.68 4.33 -7.05
CA ARG A 13 5.24 3.12 -7.66
C ARG A 13 6.36 3.40 -8.65
N LYS A 14 6.42 4.62 -9.20
CA LYS A 14 7.53 5.06 -10.08
C LYS A 14 8.53 5.94 -9.38
N ASP A 15 8.06 6.84 -8.52
CA ASP A 15 8.91 7.83 -7.89
C ASP A 15 9.73 7.25 -6.72
N GLU A 16 9.12 6.32 -5.97
CA GLU A 16 9.77 5.55 -4.89
C GLU A 16 9.37 4.08 -4.99
N PRO A 17 9.90 3.34 -5.98
CA PRO A 17 9.48 1.98 -6.27
C PRO A 17 9.67 1.04 -5.08
N TYR A 18 8.73 0.12 -4.90
CA TYR A 18 8.71 -0.88 -3.84
C TYR A 18 8.27 -2.23 -4.40
N LEU A 19 8.69 -3.34 -3.76
CA LEU A 19 8.34 -4.71 -4.20
C LEU A 19 8.58 -4.87 -5.72
N CYS A 20 7.66 -5.52 -6.43
CA CYS A 20 7.75 -5.77 -7.88
C CYS A 20 7.83 -4.52 -8.78
N TYR A 21 7.64 -3.32 -8.22
CA TYR A 21 7.85 -2.07 -8.95
C TYR A 21 9.31 -1.63 -8.95
N ALA A 22 10.12 -2.12 -8.02
CA ALA A 22 11.55 -1.85 -7.96
C ALA A 22 12.35 -2.86 -8.80
N ASP A 23 13.48 -2.43 -9.34
CA ASP A 23 14.42 -3.33 -10.00
C ASP A 23 15.07 -4.27 -8.98
N ASN A 24 15.29 -5.52 -9.39
CA ASN A 24 15.91 -6.58 -8.58
C ASN A 24 15.19 -6.82 -7.25
N TRP A 25 13.86 -6.75 -7.25
CA TRP A 25 13.06 -6.93 -6.05
C TRP A 25 13.09 -8.35 -5.45
N ASP A 26 13.46 -9.34 -6.25
CA ASP A 26 13.56 -10.75 -5.89
C ASP A 26 14.99 -11.17 -5.47
N GLY A 27 15.96 -10.24 -5.54
CA GLY A 27 17.38 -10.51 -5.28
C GLY A 27 18.07 -11.34 -6.37
N ASN A 28 17.37 -11.75 -7.43
CA ASN A 28 17.86 -12.60 -8.51
C ASN A 28 17.92 -11.87 -9.87
N GLY A 29 17.73 -10.56 -9.88
CA GLY A 29 17.86 -9.70 -11.04
C GLY A 29 16.55 -9.45 -11.80
N ALA A 30 15.38 -9.66 -11.19
CA ALA A 30 14.10 -9.39 -11.86
C ALA A 30 13.98 -7.92 -12.29
N GLU A 31 13.53 -7.70 -13.53
CA GLU A 31 13.20 -6.36 -14.01
C GLU A 31 11.93 -5.84 -13.33
N ALA A 32 11.87 -4.51 -13.10
CA ALA A 32 10.65 -3.86 -12.64
C ALA A 32 9.50 -4.01 -13.65
N VAL A 33 8.27 -4.10 -13.13
CA VAL A 33 7.07 -4.20 -13.97
C VAL A 33 6.87 -2.94 -14.83
N LYS A 34 6.51 -3.15 -16.10
CA LYS A 34 6.36 -2.07 -17.07
C LYS A 34 4.91 -1.62 -17.12
N PHE A 35 4.65 -0.40 -16.67
CA PHE A 35 3.32 0.21 -16.75
C PHE A 35 3.40 1.70 -17.06
N SER A 36 2.29 2.25 -17.55
CA SER A 36 2.13 3.68 -17.82
C SER A 36 1.24 4.33 -16.77
N VAL A 37 1.58 5.57 -16.36
CA VAL A 37 0.80 6.35 -15.41
C VAL A 37 -0.14 7.25 -16.21
N PRO A 38 -1.47 7.04 -16.16
CA PRO A 38 -2.42 7.87 -16.89
C PRO A 38 -2.45 9.28 -16.30
N LEU A 39 -2.48 10.29 -17.17
CA LEU A 39 -2.60 11.69 -16.82
C LEU A 39 -3.77 12.29 -17.61
N ALA A 40 -4.50 13.19 -16.98
CA ALA A 40 -5.47 14.05 -17.63
C ALA A 40 -5.23 15.50 -17.18
N HIS A 41 -5.78 16.48 -17.89
CA HIS A 41 -5.48 17.90 -17.65
C HIS A 41 -6.68 18.72 -17.15
N GLU A 42 -7.91 18.27 -17.39
CA GLU A 42 -9.13 19.04 -17.09
C GLU A 42 -9.44 19.12 -15.59
N GLY A 43 -8.99 18.16 -14.77
CA GLY A 43 -9.22 18.15 -13.31
C GLY A 43 -10.68 17.91 -12.88
N ASP A 44 -11.56 17.58 -13.82
CA ASP A 44 -12.99 17.37 -13.59
C ASP A 44 -13.32 15.93 -13.12
N VAL A 45 -14.60 15.71 -12.78
CA VAL A 45 -15.09 14.39 -12.34
C VAL A 45 -14.92 13.34 -13.44
N TYR A 46 -15.14 13.73 -14.70
CA TYR A 46 -15.03 12.83 -15.84
C TYR A 46 -13.58 12.38 -16.09
N SER A 47 -12.61 13.30 -16.02
CA SER A 47 -11.19 12.98 -16.10
C SER A 47 -10.74 12.05 -14.98
N ARG A 48 -11.22 12.27 -13.75
CA ARG A 48 -10.97 11.35 -12.62
C ARG A 48 -11.51 9.95 -12.90
N PHE A 49 -12.67 9.84 -13.52
CA PHE A 49 -13.26 8.56 -13.93
C PHE A 49 -12.44 7.86 -15.03
N LEU A 50 -12.05 8.59 -16.08
CA LEU A 50 -11.23 8.04 -17.18
C LEU A 50 -9.85 7.56 -16.69
N VAL A 51 -9.20 8.34 -15.82
CA VAL A 51 -7.92 7.97 -15.19
C VAL A 51 -8.05 6.63 -14.44
N ARG A 52 -9.13 6.43 -13.68
CA ARG A 52 -9.37 5.16 -12.96
C ARG A 52 -9.59 3.99 -13.91
N ILE A 53 -10.33 4.17 -15.00
CA ILE A 53 -10.51 3.11 -16.02
C ILE A 53 -9.17 2.71 -16.61
N GLU A 54 -8.33 3.69 -16.93
CA GLU A 54 -7.00 3.40 -17.47
C GLU A 54 -6.11 2.73 -16.43
N GLU A 55 -6.15 3.14 -15.16
CA GLU A 55 -5.46 2.46 -14.06
C GLU A 55 -5.88 0.99 -13.91
N ILE A 56 -7.16 0.66 -14.10
CA ILE A 56 -7.65 -0.73 -14.11
C ILE A 56 -6.99 -1.52 -15.25
N LYS A 57 -6.97 -0.96 -16.46
CA LYS A 57 -6.31 -1.61 -17.62
C LYS A 57 -4.81 -1.80 -17.40
N GLN A 58 -4.13 -0.83 -16.81
CA GLN A 58 -2.71 -0.94 -16.49
C GLN A 58 -2.47 -1.97 -15.37
N SER A 59 -3.38 -2.09 -14.41
CA SER A 59 -3.32 -3.12 -13.36
C SER A 59 -3.45 -4.53 -13.95
N ILE A 60 -4.35 -4.73 -14.93
CA ILE A 60 -4.47 -5.99 -15.67
C ILE A 60 -3.14 -6.31 -16.39
N LYS A 61 -2.55 -5.33 -17.10
CA LYS A 61 -1.24 -5.52 -17.75
C LYS A 61 -0.12 -5.90 -16.79
N ILE A 62 -0.14 -5.39 -15.55
CA ILE A 62 0.85 -5.76 -14.52
C ILE A 62 0.62 -7.21 -14.09
N ILE A 63 -0.63 -7.63 -13.90
CA ILE A 63 -0.98 -9.01 -13.55
C ILE A 63 -0.52 -9.97 -14.67
N ASP A 64 -0.81 -9.65 -15.92
CA ASP A 64 -0.42 -10.47 -17.08
C ASP A 64 1.11 -10.61 -17.20
N GLN A 65 1.88 -9.58 -16.83
CA GLN A 65 3.35 -9.66 -16.82
C GLN A 65 3.89 -10.54 -15.69
N LEU A 66 3.22 -10.56 -14.54
CA LEU A 66 3.70 -11.24 -13.34
C LEU A 66 3.22 -12.68 -13.23
N ILE A 67 2.04 -13.01 -13.76
CA ILE A 67 1.43 -14.34 -13.59
C ILE A 67 2.28 -15.46 -14.20
N ASP A 68 2.94 -15.17 -15.33
CA ASP A 68 3.82 -16.12 -16.02
C ASP A 68 5.24 -16.17 -15.40
N ASN A 69 5.61 -15.15 -14.63
CA ASN A 69 6.96 -14.95 -14.08
C ASN A 69 6.98 -14.95 -12.55
N ILE A 70 6.20 -15.83 -11.92
CA ILE A 70 6.20 -15.96 -10.46
C ILE A 70 7.49 -16.70 -10.06
N PRO A 71 8.42 -16.06 -9.32
CA PRO A 71 9.64 -16.72 -8.89
C PRO A 71 9.31 -17.85 -7.91
N GLN A 72 10.08 -18.93 -7.98
CA GLN A 72 10.06 -19.96 -6.97
C GLN A 72 10.90 -19.54 -5.77
N GLY A 73 10.45 -19.89 -4.57
CA GLY A 73 11.16 -19.60 -3.34
C GLY A 73 10.22 -19.53 -2.13
N PRO A 74 10.78 -19.30 -0.93
CA PRO A 74 9.99 -19.02 0.25
C PRO A 74 9.16 -17.75 0.06
N VAL A 75 7.91 -17.78 0.54
CA VAL A 75 7.02 -16.60 0.51
C VAL A 75 7.39 -15.59 1.60
N ASP A 76 7.94 -16.07 2.72
CA ASP A 76 8.37 -15.25 3.84
C ASP A 76 9.86 -14.88 3.70
N THR A 77 10.19 -13.61 3.95
CA THR A 77 11.55 -13.07 3.76
C THR A 77 12.56 -13.44 4.85
N TYR A 78 12.10 -13.96 6.00
CA TYR A 78 12.92 -14.19 7.21
C TYR A 78 12.71 -15.57 7.82
N VAL A 79 12.73 -16.61 6.98
CA VAL A 79 12.54 -18.01 7.43
C VAL A 79 13.61 -18.40 8.45
N ASP A 80 14.86 -17.97 8.24
CA ASP A 80 16.00 -18.32 9.10
C ASP A 80 16.05 -17.50 10.40
N GLU A 81 15.53 -16.26 10.39
CA GLU A 81 15.60 -15.36 11.55
C GLU A 81 14.48 -15.62 12.59
N LYS A 82 13.64 -16.63 12.35
CA LYS A 82 12.53 -17.04 13.22
C LYS A 82 11.49 -15.94 13.48
N TRP A 83 11.38 -14.96 12.61
CA TRP A 83 10.39 -13.88 12.71
C TRP A 83 9.05 -14.25 12.08
N SER A 84 9.07 -15.18 11.11
CA SER A 84 7.86 -15.75 10.52
C SER A 84 7.39 -16.98 11.31
N LYS A 85 6.11 -17.30 11.15
CA LYS A 85 5.53 -18.52 11.74
C LYS A 85 6.05 -19.73 10.95
N PRO A 86 6.56 -20.78 11.63
CA PRO A 86 7.01 -21.97 10.94
C PRO A 86 5.84 -22.70 10.26
N PRO A 87 6.09 -23.45 9.19
CA PRO A 87 5.07 -24.25 8.52
C PRO A 87 4.46 -25.27 9.48
N LYS A 88 3.16 -25.56 9.32
CA LYS A 88 2.43 -26.44 10.25
C LYS A 88 3.03 -27.85 10.37
N GLU A 89 3.63 -28.36 9.30
CA GLU A 89 4.28 -29.67 9.29
C GLU A 89 5.46 -29.72 10.27
N GLU A 90 6.27 -28.66 10.33
CA GLU A 90 7.38 -28.56 11.29
C GLU A 90 6.90 -28.35 12.73
N VAL A 91 5.77 -27.66 12.92
CA VAL A 91 5.16 -27.46 14.24
C VAL A 91 4.73 -28.78 14.88
N TYR A 92 4.25 -29.74 14.07
CA TYR A 92 3.84 -31.06 14.56
C TYR A 92 4.96 -32.10 14.51
N GLY A 93 5.96 -31.91 13.65
CA GLY A 93 7.05 -32.86 13.42
C GLY A 93 8.33 -32.60 14.20
N SER A 94 8.58 -31.36 14.64
CA SER A 94 9.80 -30.96 15.33
C SER A 94 9.52 -30.23 16.64
N ILE A 95 10.38 -30.43 17.64
CA ILE A 95 10.27 -29.72 18.93
C ILE A 95 10.63 -28.24 18.71
N GLU A 96 11.62 -27.95 17.88
CA GLU A 96 12.09 -26.61 17.57
C GLU A 96 11.00 -25.76 16.89
N GLY A 97 10.30 -26.32 15.91
CA GLY A 97 9.19 -25.64 15.22
C GLY A 97 8.02 -25.33 16.18
N LEU A 98 7.74 -26.25 17.10
CA LEU A 98 6.72 -26.03 18.13
C LEU A 98 7.13 -24.91 19.11
N ILE A 99 8.39 -24.90 19.55
CA ILE A 99 8.92 -23.85 20.44
C ILE A 99 8.83 -22.48 19.75
N GLN A 100 9.31 -22.36 18.50
CA GLN A 100 9.24 -21.10 17.75
C GLN A 100 7.80 -20.59 17.61
N HIS A 101 6.88 -21.48 17.24
CA HIS A 101 5.45 -21.14 17.14
C HIS A 101 4.92 -20.59 18.47
N PHE A 102 5.27 -21.23 19.57
CA PHE A 102 4.83 -20.81 20.90
C PHE A 102 5.44 -19.47 21.31
N GLU A 103 6.74 -19.26 21.09
CA GLU A 103 7.43 -18.00 21.41
C GLU A 103 6.90 -16.81 20.63
N LEU A 104 6.50 -17.00 19.37
CA LEU A 104 5.94 -15.92 18.53
C LEU A 104 4.50 -15.54 18.90
N ILE A 105 3.72 -16.47 19.45
CA ILE A 105 2.30 -16.22 19.81
C ILE A 105 2.16 -15.75 21.26
N MET A 106 3.04 -16.21 22.14
CA MET A 106 3.00 -15.88 23.55
C MET A 106 3.28 -14.39 23.78
N THR A 107 2.35 -13.70 24.45
CA THR A 107 2.46 -12.24 24.72
C THR A 107 3.71 -11.86 25.52
N ASN A 108 4.25 -12.79 26.32
CA ASN A 108 5.47 -12.59 27.11
C ASN A 108 6.77 -12.94 26.38
N ARG A 109 6.73 -13.56 25.18
CA ARG A 109 7.90 -13.77 24.29
C ARG A 109 7.68 -13.11 22.92
N GLY A 110 8.69 -13.12 22.06
CA GLY A 110 8.67 -12.42 20.77
C GLY A 110 9.97 -11.65 20.50
N TRP A 111 10.06 -11.05 19.33
CA TRP A 111 11.21 -10.23 18.93
C TRP A 111 11.09 -8.81 19.49
N GLU A 112 12.24 -8.18 19.72
CA GLU A 112 12.34 -6.78 20.12
C GLU A 112 12.54 -5.92 18.88
N ALA A 113 11.72 -4.88 18.73
CA ALA A 113 11.88 -3.95 17.63
C ALA A 113 13.09 -3.02 17.88
N PRO A 114 13.79 -2.55 16.85
CA PRO A 114 14.79 -1.50 17.04
C PRO A 114 14.13 -0.21 17.56
N VAL A 115 14.85 0.55 18.41
CA VAL A 115 14.42 1.90 18.81
C VAL A 115 14.62 2.84 17.63
N ALA A 116 13.56 3.07 16.85
CA ALA A 116 13.62 3.80 15.59
C ALA A 116 12.25 4.37 15.20
N GLU A 117 12.27 5.30 14.25
CA GLU A 117 11.08 5.78 13.56
C GLU A 117 11.20 5.50 12.06
N ALA A 118 10.07 5.19 11.43
CA ALA A 118 10.02 4.95 10.00
C ALA A 118 8.71 5.50 9.41
N TYR A 119 8.81 6.13 8.25
CA TYR A 119 7.67 6.45 7.41
C TYR A 119 7.80 5.69 6.10
N LYS A 120 6.76 4.93 5.74
CA LYS A 120 6.63 4.38 4.39
C LYS A 120 5.21 4.53 3.88
N ALA A 121 5.11 4.69 2.58
CA ALA A 121 3.84 4.83 1.88
C ALA A 121 3.77 3.95 0.64
N HIS A 122 2.55 3.61 0.28
CA HIS A 122 2.21 2.85 -0.91
C HIS A 122 1.16 3.61 -1.73
N GLU A 123 1.23 3.44 -3.05
CA GLU A 123 0.19 3.97 -3.93
C GLU A 123 -1.02 3.00 -3.89
N THR A 124 -2.07 3.41 -3.19
CA THR A 124 -3.35 2.71 -3.21
C THR A 124 -4.26 3.29 -4.29
N ALA A 125 -5.41 2.66 -4.53
CA ALA A 125 -6.42 3.17 -5.46
C ALA A 125 -6.93 4.58 -5.09
N ASN A 126 -6.84 4.98 -3.81
CA ASN A 126 -7.24 6.32 -3.35
C ASN A 126 -6.08 7.33 -3.35
N GLY A 127 -4.85 6.87 -3.57
CA GLY A 127 -3.63 7.67 -3.53
C GLY A 127 -2.62 7.14 -2.50
N GLU A 128 -1.75 8.02 -2.05
CA GLU A 128 -0.70 7.68 -1.08
C GLU A 128 -1.27 7.35 0.30
N LEU A 129 -1.23 6.06 0.65
CA LEU A 129 -1.48 5.57 2.00
C LEU A 129 -0.16 5.33 2.70
N GLY A 130 0.09 6.08 3.76
CA GLY A 130 1.33 5.99 4.53
C GLY A 130 1.11 5.60 5.98
N TYR A 131 2.13 4.99 6.57
CA TYR A 131 2.21 4.72 8.00
C TYR A 131 3.50 5.29 8.54
N TYR A 132 3.37 6.12 9.57
CA TYR A 132 4.47 6.58 10.41
C TYR A 132 4.45 5.74 11.69
N ILE A 133 5.52 4.98 11.90
CA ILE A 133 5.67 4.04 13.00
C ILE A 133 6.86 4.47 13.84
N VAL A 134 6.68 4.55 15.15
CA VAL A 134 7.73 4.76 16.14
C VAL A 134 7.78 3.54 17.03
N ALA A 135 8.97 2.96 17.18
CA ALA A 135 9.27 1.83 18.04
C ALA A 135 10.22 2.27 19.15
N ASP A 136 9.94 1.81 20.38
CA ASP A 136 10.69 2.13 21.60
C ASP A 136 11.52 0.96 22.12
N GLY A 137 11.70 -0.09 21.32
CA GLY A 137 12.30 -1.35 21.76
C GLY A 137 11.27 -2.41 22.14
N GLY A 138 10.03 -1.99 22.40
CA GLY A 138 8.95 -2.88 22.82
C GLY A 138 8.40 -3.76 21.70
N LYS A 139 7.55 -4.71 22.08
CA LYS A 139 6.84 -5.61 21.16
C LYS A 139 5.68 -4.96 20.42
N VAL A 140 5.19 -3.86 20.96
CA VAL A 140 4.11 -3.07 20.38
C VAL A 140 4.70 -1.75 19.92
N PRO A 141 4.24 -1.22 18.79
CA PRO A 141 4.71 0.08 18.35
C PRO A 141 4.29 1.14 19.37
N TRP A 142 5.24 1.98 19.78
CA TRP A 142 5.00 3.12 20.67
C TRP A 142 3.96 4.06 20.06
N ARG A 143 4.08 4.33 18.76
CA ARG A 143 3.11 5.13 18.01
C ARG A 143 2.96 4.61 16.59
N VAL A 144 1.72 4.53 16.12
CA VAL A 144 1.40 4.34 14.70
C VAL A 144 0.44 5.42 14.27
N LYS A 145 0.87 6.31 13.37
CA LYS A 145 -0.01 7.27 12.70
C LYS A 145 -0.14 6.92 11.23
N THR A 146 -1.37 6.63 10.84
CA THR A 146 -1.74 6.52 9.43
C THR A 146 -1.83 7.90 8.81
N ARG A 147 -1.32 8.04 7.58
CA ARG A 147 -1.63 9.13 6.66
C ARG A 147 -2.65 8.60 5.65
N PRO A 148 -3.96 8.71 5.93
CA PRO A 148 -4.99 8.25 5.01
C PRO A 148 -5.12 9.18 3.80
N PRO A 149 -5.14 8.67 2.56
CA PRO A 149 -5.39 9.48 1.37
C PRO A 149 -6.80 10.08 1.38
N SER A 150 -7.80 9.34 1.88
CA SER A 150 -9.19 9.82 1.96
C SER A 150 -9.33 11.12 2.77
N PHE A 151 -8.61 11.27 3.88
CA PHE A 151 -8.68 12.48 4.71
C PHE A 151 -8.16 13.72 3.98
N ILE A 152 -6.99 13.59 3.34
CA ILE A 152 -6.35 14.68 2.59
C ILE A 152 -7.21 15.06 1.38
N ASN A 153 -7.72 14.06 0.66
CA ASN A 153 -8.57 14.29 -0.50
C ASN A 153 -9.92 14.92 -0.10
N TYR A 154 -10.50 14.52 1.02
CA TYR A 154 -11.78 15.08 1.50
C TYR A 154 -11.63 16.53 2.00
N ALA A 155 -10.46 16.91 2.52
CA ALA A 155 -10.19 18.30 2.89
C ALA A 155 -10.33 19.29 1.72
N LEU A 156 -10.23 18.81 0.47
CA LEU A 156 -10.44 19.61 -0.74
C LEU A 156 -11.92 19.80 -1.09
N MET A 157 -12.82 18.98 -0.54
CA MET A 157 -14.24 18.96 -0.88
C MET A 157 -14.91 20.34 -0.78
N PRO A 158 -14.72 21.14 0.29
CA PRO A 158 -15.34 22.46 0.38
C PRO A 158 -14.97 23.39 -0.77
N LYS A 159 -13.73 23.30 -1.27
CA LYS A 159 -13.26 24.08 -2.42
C LYS A 159 -13.77 23.54 -3.76
N MET A 160 -13.93 22.23 -3.88
CA MET A 160 -14.41 21.62 -5.13
C MET A 160 -15.89 21.87 -5.40
N ILE A 161 -16.70 22.16 -4.38
CA ILE A 161 -18.15 22.39 -4.51
C ILE A 161 -18.53 23.87 -4.63
N GLU A 162 -17.58 24.80 -4.49
CA GLU A 162 -17.85 26.24 -4.65
C GLU A 162 -18.42 26.50 -6.06
N GLY A 163 -19.59 27.15 -6.12
CA GLY A 163 -20.26 27.50 -7.40
C GLY A 163 -21.02 26.35 -8.08
N HIS A 164 -21.15 25.18 -7.46
CA HIS A 164 -21.88 24.04 -8.00
C HIS A 164 -23.30 23.90 -7.41
N MET A 165 -24.15 23.09 -8.04
CA MET A 165 -25.50 22.80 -7.52
C MET A 165 -25.47 21.68 -6.46
N LEU A 166 -26.53 21.60 -5.65
CA LEU A 166 -26.70 20.51 -4.68
C LEU A 166 -26.63 19.12 -5.33
N ALA A 167 -27.15 18.98 -6.56
CA ALA A 167 -27.11 17.73 -7.32
C ALA A 167 -25.67 17.28 -7.66
N ASP A 168 -24.74 18.23 -7.84
CA ASP A 168 -23.36 17.94 -8.23
C ASP A 168 -22.53 17.38 -7.07
N ILE A 169 -22.94 17.64 -5.82
CA ILE A 169 -22.23 17.20 -4.62
C ILE A 169 -22.03 15.68 -4.63
N VAL A 170 -23.03 14.92 -5.05
CA VAL A 170 -22.96 13.44 -5.10
C VAL A 170 -21.88 12.99 -6.09
N ALA A 171 -21.82 13.62 -7.26
CA ALA A 171 -20.83 13.30 -8.29
C ALA A 171 -19.41 13.69 -7.85
N VAL A 172 -19.25 14.89 -7.28
CA VAL A 172 -17.96 15.37 -6.76
C VAL A 172 -17.46 14.44 -5.64
N MET A 173 -18.31 14.15 -4.65
CA MET A 173 -17.98 13.25 -3.54
C MET A 173 -17.64 11.83 -4.00
N GLY A 174 -18.43 11.28 -4.93
CA GLY A 174 -18.17 9.96 -5.51
C GLY A 174 -16.84 9.90 -6.28
N SER A 175 -16.47 10.99 -6.97
CA SER A 175 -15.22 11.05 -7.74
C SER A 175 -13.96 10.99 -6.86
N ILE A 176 -14.06 11.47 -5.61
CA ILE A 176 -12.98 11.42 -4.62
C ILE A 176 -12.79 9.98 -4.10
N ASN A 177 -13.85 9.17 -4.07
CA ASN A 177 -13.90 7.81 -3.53
C ASN A 177 -13.47 7.72 -2.06
N ILE A 178 -14.29 8.33 -1.20
CA ILE A 178 -14.03 8.41 0.24
C ILE A 178 -14.46 7.11 0.91
N VAL A 179 -13.57 6.54 1.70
CA VAL A 179 -13.88 5.44 2.61
C VAL A 179 -13.93 6.00 4.03
N ALA A 180 -15.12 6.01 4.65
CA ALA A 180 -15.32 6.63 5.96
C ALA A 180 -14.38 6.05 7.04
N ALA A 181 -14.16 4.73 7.02
CA ALA A 181 -13.27 4.06 7.98
C ALA A 181 -11.79 4.43 7.80
N GLU A 182 -11.38 4.87 6.60
CA GLU A 182 -10.02 5.36 6.35
C GLU A 182 -9.87 6.82 6.78
N LEU A 183 -10.94 7.61 6.62
CA LEU A 183 -10.96 9.04 6.94
C LEU A 183 -10.85 9.35 8.44
N ASP A 184 -11.35 8.47 9.30
CA ASP A 184 -11.46 8.68 10.76
C ASP A 184 -10.16 8.39 11.56
N ARG A 185 -9.08 7.92 10.91
CA ARG A 185 -7.85 7.42 11.58
C ARG A 185 -6.74 8.46 11.85
#